data_AF-A0A945JMZ9-F1
#
_entry.id   AF-A0A945JMZ9-F1
#
_cell.length_a   1.000
_cell.length_b   1.000
_cell.length_c   1.000
_cell.angle_alpha   90.00
_cell.angle_beta   90.00
_cell.angle_gamma   90.00
#
_symmetry.space_group_name_H-M   'P 1'
#
loop_
_entity.id
_entity.type
_entity.pdbx_description
1 polymer ?
#
loop_
_entity_poly.entity_id
_entity_poly.type
_entity_poly.pdbx_seq_one_letter_code
_entity_poly.pdbx_strand_id
1 'polypeptide(L)'
;MTRFDEPQLREIFQALRQTGAPAAGTVDNAALGQEILDFLAMLDGIKPVFLLGRGIDHPDWVAGMLTTARSLDLTIIEGPFWDATPLGGFPVWYADYNRSLLTPFRAHYICAGHDIAQAVRSVCDAGGRVSMTEESRLLGYPECCVRGHYDRADRYHKATLSMLMRLGGRDQEFMRALLEGGAAMSPQTESEIANMESALDIHPARYGSWNMCTNCSQTDGGPSSTLSAQYYNLAVRIDPEWVAGITSSVGPPPR
;
A
#
# COMPACT_ATOMS: atom_id res chain seq x y z
N MET A 1 1.52 19.46 18.63
CA MET A 1 2.31 18.63 19.57
C MET A 1 2.05 17.19 19.21
N THR A 2 3.08 16.40 19.00
CA THR A 2 2.96 14.94 18.79
C THR A 2 2.53 14.29 20.09
N ARG A 3 1.70 13.24 20.03
CA ARG A 3 1.19 12.52 21.23
C ARG A 3 2.32 11.75 21.94
N PHE A 4 3.36 11.39 21.21
CA PHE A 4 4.49 10.60 21.68
C PHE A 4 5.79 11.38 21.53
N ASP A 5 6.65 11.30 22.53
CA ASP A 5 8.01 11.85 22.49
C ASP A 5 9.02 10.83 21.95
N GLU A 6 10.26 11.28 21.72
CA GLU A 6 11.30 10.41 21.13
C GLU A 6 11.64 9.18 21.99
N PRO A 7 11.84 9.28 23.32
CA PRO A 7 12.01 8.10 24.16
C PRO A 7 10.89 7.06 24.00
N GLN A 8 9.62 7.50 24.02
CA GLN A 8 8.48 6.61 23.83
C GLN A 8 8.51 5.92 22.47
N LEU A 9 8.82 6.66 21.39
CA LEU A 9 8.92 6.08 20.05
C LEU A 9 10.02 5.02 19.94
N ARG A 10 11.16 5.22 20.63
CA ARG A 10 12.26 4.23 20.68
C ARG A 10 11.86 2.97 21.44
N GLU A 11 11.14 3.10 22.55
CA GLU A 11 10.61 1.94 23.30
C GLU A 11 9.63 1.13 22.46
N ILE A 12 8.69 1.82 21.79
CA ILE A 12 7.73 1.19 20.87
C ILE A 12 8.46 0.48 19.74
N PHE A 13 9.45 1.12 19.12
CA PHE A 13 10.27 0.51 18.07
C PHE A 13 10.92 -0.81 18.52
N GLN A 14 11.52 -0.85 19.71
CA GLN A 14 12.14 -2.08 20.23
C GLN A 14 11.10 -3.19 20.46
N ALA A 15 9.92 -2.84 20.99
CA ALA A 15 8.82 -3.79 21.17
C ALA A 15 8.31 -4.34 19.83
N LEU A 16 8.21 -3.49 18.80
CA LEU A 16 7.80 -3.90 17.45
C LEU A 16 8.82 -4.83 16.79
N ARG A 17 10.11 -4.58 16.96
CA ARG A 17 11.16 -5.49 16.49
C ARG A 17 11.07 -6.87 17.11
N GLN A 18 10.75 -6.95 18.41
CA GLN A 18 10.54 -8.21 19.10
C GLN A 18 9.27 -8.92 18.60
N THR A 19 8.20 -8.15 18.37
CA THR A 19 6.93 -8.65 17.81
C THR A 19 7.10 -9.23 16.41
N GLY A 20 7.94 -8.61 15.58
CA GLY A 20 8.24 -9.08 14.22
C GLY A 20 9.24 -10.24 14.16
N ALA A 21 9.96 -10.54 15.26
CA ALA A 21 10.99 -11.58 15.28
C ALA A 21 10.47 -13.00 14.93
N PRO A 22 9.27 -13.44 15.35
CA PRO A 22 8.70 -14.73 14.93
C PRO A 22 8.36 -14.79 13.43
N ALA A 23 8.12 -13.65 12.78
CA ALA A 23 7.92 -13.55 11.34
C ALA A 23 9.25 -13.39 10.57
N ALA A 24 10.38 -13.23 11.29
CA ALA A 24 11.69 -13.09 10.67
C ALA A 24 12.10 -14.43 10.03
N GLY A 25 12.19 -14.45 8.70
CA GLY A 25 12.46 -15.63 7.90
C GLY A 25 11.28 -16.12 7.05
N THR A 26 10.05 -15.66 7.34
CA THR A 26 8.86 -15.85 6.48
C THR A 26 8.46 -14.57 5.76
N VAL A 27 8.83 -13.41 6.31
CA VAL A 27 8.57 -12.09 5.76
C VAL A 27 9.88 -11.38 5.41
N ASP A 28 9.90 -10.64 4.30
CA ASP A 28 11.04 -9.81 3.92
C ASP A 28 11.35 -8.78 5.01
N ASN A 29 12.59 -8.77 5.50
CA ASN A 29 13.05 -7.86 6.54
C ASN A 29 12.90 -6.38 6.14
N ALA A 30 13.02 -6.07 4.84
CA ALA A 30 12.83 -4.71 4.37
C ALA A 30 11.35 -4.30 4.42
N ALA A 31 10.42 -5.18 4.02
CA ALA A 31 8.98 -4.96 4.17
C ALA A 31 8.58 -4.79 5.65
N LEU A 32 9.12 -5.62 6.54
CA LEU A 32 8.88 -5.49 7.99
C LEU A 32 9.40 -4.16 8.54
N GLY A 33 10.62 -3.78 8.14
CA GLY A 33 11.20 -2.49 8.51
C GLY A 33 10.36 -1.30 8.02
N GLN A 34 9.82 -1.38 6.81
CA GLN A 34 8.94 -0.36 6.25
C GLN A 34 7.61 -0.26 7.01
N GLU A 35 6.95 -1.38 7.34
CA GLU A 35 5.71 -1.34 8.13
C GLU A 35 5.94 -0.78 9.54
N ILE A 36 7.04 -1.15 10.21
CA ILE A 36 7.42 -0.57 11.49
C ILE A 36 7.59 0.94 11.37
N LEU A 37 8.33 1.40 10.35
CA LEU A 37 8.57 2.83 10.14
C LEU A 37 7.28 3.58 9.84
N ASP A 38 6.37 2.99 9.08
CA ASP A 38 5.05 3.54 8.79
C ASP A 38 4.20 3.71 10.06
N PHE A 39 4.24 2.74 10.97
CA PHE A 39 3.55 2.85 12.26
C PHE A 39 4.13 3.98 13.11
N LEU A 40 5.47 4.06 13.21
CA LEU A 40 6.15 5.13 13.94
C LEU A 40 5.88 6.51 13.32
N ALA A 41 5.83 6.60 11.98
CA ALA A 41 5.48 7.82 11.27
C ALA A 41 4.06 8.30 11.59
N MET A 42 3.13 7.38 11.88
CA MET A 42 1.79 7.74 12.34
C MET A 42 1.80 8.30 13.76
N LEU A 43 2.59 7.70 14.65
CA LEU A 43 2.74 8.17 16.03
C LEU A 43 3.46 9.54 16.12
N ASP A 44 4.46 9.78 15.26
CA ASP A 44 5.18 11.07 15.14
C ASP A 44 4.37 12.12 14.36
N GLY A 45 3.19 11.77 13.83
CA GLY A 45 2.29 12.70 13.14
C GLY A 45 2.67 13.05 11.70
N ILE A 46 3.58 12.28 11.09
CA ILE A 46 3.96 12.42 9.68
C ILE A 46 2.84 11.89 8.77
N LYS A 47 2.27 10.72 9.11
CA LYS A 47 1.12 10.15 8.39
C LYS A 47 -0.12 10.05 9.28
N PRO A 48 -1.36 10.21 8.77
CA PRO A 48 -2.54 10.19 9.64
C PRO A 48 -3.02 8.80 10.06
N VAL A 49 -2.92 7.82 9.15
CA VAL A 49 -3.44 6.45 9.34
C VAL A 49 -2.36 5.44 9.01
N PHE A 50 -2.17 4.45 9.88
CA PHE A 50 -1.40 3.25 9.55
C PHE A 50 -2.33 2.15 9.00
N LEU A 51 -1.96 1.55 7.87
CA LEU A 51 -2.71 0.47 7.21
C LEU A 51 -2.00 -0.87 7.44
N LEU A 52 -2.65 -1.77 8.16
CA LEU A 52 -2.16 -3.12 8.45
C LEU A 52 -2.93 -4.17 7.64
N GLY A 53 -2.23 -5.22 7.20
CA GLY A 53 -2.81 -6.38 6.51
C GLY A 53 -2.79 -6.31 4.99
N ARG A 54 -2.16 -5.28 4.39
CA ARG A 54 -1.97 -5.16 2.93
C ARG A 54 -0.62 -5.72 2.45
N GLY A 55 0.45 -5.47 3.19
CA GLY A 55 1.81 -5.89 2.84
C GLY A 55 2.19 -7.20 3.53
N ILE A 56 2.14 -7.18 4.86
CA ILE A 56 2.41 -8.34 5.71
C ILE A 56 1.09 -8.75 6.38
N ASP A 57 0.58 -9.93 6.00
CA ASP A 57 -0.65 -10.52 6.54
C ASP A 57 -0.39 -11.68 7.50
N HIS A 58 0.87 -11.88 7.92
CA HIS A 58 1.25 -12.94 8.85
C HIS A 58 0.45 -12.82 10.16
N PRO A 59 -0.27 -13.87 10.61
CA PRO A 59 -1.19 -13.77 11.75
C PRO A 59 -0.56 -13.23 13.04
N ASP A 60 0.64 -13.70 13.38
CA ASP A 60 1.35 -13.26 14.59
C ASP A 60 1.76 -11.77 14.52
N TRP A 61 2.15 -11.31 13.33
CA TRP A 61 2.50 -9.91 13.11
C TRP A 61 1.27 -9.02 13.26
N VAL A 62 0.17 -9.38 12.59
CA VAL A 62 -1.10 -8.65 12.67
C VAL A 62 -1.59 -8.61 14.12
N ALA A 63 -1.62 -9.75 14.81
CA ALA A 63 -2.06 -9.83 16.21
C ALA A 63 -1.19 -8.98 17.14
N GLY A 64 0.12 -9.00 16.93
CA GLY A 64 1.08 -8.19 17.68
C GLY A 64 0.89 -6.69 17.46
N MET A 65 0.76 -6.25 16.20
CA MET A 65 0.49 -4.86 15.86
C MET A 65 -0.83 -4.35 16.45
N LEU A 66 -1.90 -5.15 16.38
CA LEU A 66 -3.18 -4.81 17.00
C LEU A 66 -3.09 -4.73 18.52
N THR A 67 -2.29 -5.60 19.16
CA THR A 67 -2.07 -5.57 20.60
C THR A 67 -1.32 -4.30 21.02
N THR A 68 -0.26 -3.94 20.30
CA THR A 68 0.49 -2.70 20.51
C THR A 68 -0.40 -1.47 20.31
N ALA A 69 -1.24 -1.46 19.27
CA ALA A 69 -2.13 -0.33 19.05
C ALA A 69 -3.16 -0.15 20.18
N ARG A 70 -3.68 -1.26 20.73
CA ARG A 70 -4.59 -1.21 21.90
C ARG A 70 -3.88 -0.72 23.16
N SER A 71 -2.64 -1.15 23.43
CA SER A 71 -1.90 -0.71 24.62
C SER A 71 -1.55 0.78 24.57
N LEU A 72 -1.42 1.33 23.37
CA LEU A 72 -1.21 2.76 23.13
C LEU A 72 -2.52 3.57 23.06
N ASP A 73 -3.68 2.95 23.31
CA ASP A 73 -5.00 3.58 23.22
C ASP A 73 -5.20 4.32 21.87
N LEU A 74 -4.91 3.59 20.79
CA LEU A 74 -5.15 4.01 19.41
C LEU A 74 -6.47 3.45 18.91
N THR A 75 -7.13 4.18 18.02
CA THR A 75 -8.38 3.70 17.41
C THR A 75 -8.06 2.73 16.28
N ILE A 76 -8.62 1.52 16.37
CA ILE A 76 -8.52 0.49 15.34
C ILE A 76 -9.87 0.38 14.63
N ILE A 77 -9.87 0.47 13.31
CA ILE A 77 -11.04 0.31 12.47
C ILE A 77 -10.75 -0.82 11.47
N GLU A 78 -11.54 -1.87 11.51
CA GLU A 78 -11.50 -2.93 10.50
C GLU A 78 -12.43 -2.59 9.34
N GLY A 79 -11.99 -2.81 8.11
CA GLY A 79 -12.78 -2.50 6.93
C GLY A 79 -12.26 -3.14 5.64
N PRO A 80 -12.96 -2.91 4.51
CA PRO A 80 -12.47 -3.31 3.20
C PRO A 80 -11.24 -2.48 2.81
N PHE A 81 -10.42 -3.00 1.90
CA PHE A 81 -9.41 -2.19 1.24
C PHE A 81 -10.06 -1.02 0.50
N TRP A 82 -9.37 0.12 0.51
CA TRP A 82 -9.85 1.31 -0.18
C TRP A 82 -9.62 1.22 -1.67
N ASP A 83 -10.55 1.78 -2.43
CA ASP A 83 -10.49 1.88 -3.88
C ASP A 83 -10.99 3.26 -4.32
N ALA A 84 -10.07 4.07 -4.87
CA ALA A 84 -10.34 5.40 -5.36
C ALA A 84 -10.70 5.45 -6.85
N THR A 85 -10.51 4.35 -7.58
CA THR A 85 -10.98 4.23 -8.96
C THR A 85 -11.78 2.95 -9.09
N PRO A 86 -13.08 2.98 -8.79
CA PRO A 86 -13.89 1.81 -9.05
C PRO A 86 -13.71 1.41 -10.51
N LEU A 87 -13.60 0.11 -10.76
CA LEU A 87 -13.51 -0.54 -12.09
C LEU A 87 -14.69 -0.21 -13.04
N GLY A 88 -15.39 0.92 -12.85
CA GLY A 88 -16.54 1.37 -13.64
C GLY A 88 -16.23 1.69 -15.10
N GLY A 89 -14.96 1.80 -15.48
CA GLY A 89 -14.53 1.83 -16.89
C GLY A 89 -14.49 0.45 -17.57
N PHE A 90 -14.68 -0.64 -16.82
CA PHE A 90 -14.57 -2.01 -17.30
C PHE A 90 -15.94 -2.71 -17.34
N PRO A 91 -16.09 -3.81 -18.10
CA PRO A 91 -17.31 -4.61 -18.09
C PRO A 91 -17.69 -5.04 -16.67
N VAL A 92 -18.99 -4.99 -16.34
CA VAL A 92 -19.52 -5.29 -14.99
C VAL A 92 -19.02 -6.63 -14.48
N TRP A 93 -19.02 -7.66 -15.33
CA TRP A 93 -18.54 -8.99 -14.95
C TRP A 93 -17.07 -9.04 -14.53
N TYR A 94 -16.22 -8.25 -15.20
CA TYR A 94 -14.80 -8.18 -14.92
C TYR A 94 -14.56 -7.39 -13.64
N ALA A 95 -15.29 -6.29 -13.47
CA ALA A 95 -15.27 -5.50 -12.25
C ALA A 95 -15.69 -6.32 -11.03
N ASP A 96 -16.78 -7.08 -11.14
CA ASP A 96 -17.30 -7.90 -10.04
C ASP A 96 -16.37 -9.06 -9.71
N TYR A 97 -15.76 -9.70 -10.71
CA TYR A 97 -14.74 -10.72 -10.47
C TYR A 97 -13.57 -10.16 -9.65
N ASN A 98 -12.98 -9.03 -10.05
CA ASN A 98 -11.84 -8.46 -9.33
C ASN A 98 -12.23 -7.99 -7.91
N ARG A 99 -13.43 -7.42 -7.72
CA ARG A 99 -13.93 -7.10 -6.37
C ARG A 99 -14.10 -8.34 -5.50
N SER A 100 -14.56 -9.45 -6.09
CA SER A 100 -14.74 -10.71 -5.37
C SER A 100 -13.42 -11.27 -4.84
N LEU A 101 -12.31 -11.08 -5.57
CA LEU A 101 -10.97 -11.49 -5.13
C LEU A 101 -10.53 -10.77 -3.86
N LEU A 102 -10.95 -9.52 -3.66
CA LEU A 102 -10.58 -8.72 -2.49
C LEU A 102 -11.54 -8.90 -1.30
N THR A 103 -12.74 -9.44 -1.54
CA THR A 103 -13.81 -9.57 -0.52
C THR A 103 -13.41 -10.37 0.72
N PRO A 104 -12.63 -11.47 0.63
CA PRO A 104 -12.19 -12.24 1.81
C PRO A 104 -11.21 -11.48 2.71
N PHE A 105 -10.54 -10.46 2.18
CA PHE A 105 -9.49 -9.74 2.90
C PHE A 105 -10.06 -8.56 3.68
N ARG A 106 -9.41 -8.26 4.79
CA ARG A 106 -9.75 -7.15 5.68
C ARG A 106 -8.49 -6.37 6.00
N ALA A 107 -8.64 -5.05 5.99
CA ALA A 107 -7.62 -4.11 6.43
C ALA A 107 -7.91 -3.66 7.85
N HIS A 108 -6.85 -3.38 8.62
CA HIS A 108 -6.95 -2.68 9.89
C HIS A 108 -6.33 -1.28 9.76
N TYR A 109 -7.16 -0.26 9.93
CA TYR A 109 -6.78 1.14 9.91
C TYR A 109 -6.56 1.63 11.34
N ILE A 110 -5.33 2.00 11.67
CA ILE A 110 -4.93 2.42 13.02
C ILE A 110 -4.70 3.93 13.03
N CYS A 111 -5.41 4.64 13.91
CA CYS A 111 -5.48 6.10 13.95
C CYS A 111 -5.13 6.62 15.36
N ALA A 112 -4.32 7.69 15.43
CA ALA A 112 -4.04 8.40 16.68
C ALA A 112 -5.07 9.51 17.00
N GLY A 113 -5.74 10.07 15.99
CA GLY A 113 -6.69 11.19 16.14
C GLY A 113 -8.16 10.79 15.94
N HIS A 114 -9.07 11.44 16.68
CA HIS A 114 -10.51 11.15 16.63
C HIS A 114 -11.16 11.56 15.29
N ASP A 115 -10.78 12.72 14.76
CA ASP A 115 -11.23 13.25 13.47
C ASP A 115 -10.80 12.35 12.31
N ILE A 116 -9.54 11.88 12.33
CA ILE A 116 -9.02 10.92 11.36
C ILE A 116 -9.78 9.60 11.46
N ALA A 117 -10.00 9.08 12.67
CA ALA A 117 -10.78 7.86 12.87
C ALA A 117 -12.21 7.98 12.33
N GLN A 118 -12.88 9.13 12.52
CA GLN A 118 -14.22 9.37 11.98
C GLN A 118 -14.23 9.38 10.45
N ALA A 119 -13.22 10.00 9.81
CA ALA A 119 -13.08 9.98 8.36
C ALA A 119 -12.87 8.55 7.83
N VAL A 120 -11.99 7.77 8.48
CA VAL A 120 -11.76 6.36 8.14
C VAL A 120 -13.04 5.53 8.26
N ARG A 121 -13.81 5.68 9.34
CA ARG A 121 -15.11 5.00 9.50
C ARG A 121 -16.05 5.32 8.36
N SER A 122 -16.13 6.60 7.97
CA SER A 122 -17.00 7.04 6.87
C SER A 122 -16.63 6.35 5.55
N VAL A 123 -15.33 6.20 5.25
CA VAL A 123 -14.86 5.46 4.07
C VAL A 123 -15.19 3.96 4.17
N CYS A 124 -14.96 3.34 5.33
CA CYS A 124 -15.28 1.93 5.56
C CYS A 124 -16.79 1.65 5.43
N ASP A 125 -17.63 2.50 6.01
CA ASP A 125 -19.10 2.42 5.93
C ASP A 125 -19.60 2.61 4.48
N ALA A 126 -18.87 3.40 3.68
CA ALA A 126 -19.10 3.54 2.25
C ALA A 126 -18.58 2.36 1.41
N GLY A 127 -18.12 1.27 2.05
CA GLY A 127 -17.61 0.07 1.38
C GLY A 127 -16.20 0.21 0.84
N GLY A 128 -15.37 1.09 1.42
CA GLY A 128 -14.00 1.35 0.96
C GLY A 128 -13.91 2.31 -0.22
N ARG A 129 -15.03 2.86 -0.68
CA ARG A 129 -15.04 3.86 -1.75
C ARG A 129 -14.51 5.19 -1.23
N VAL A 130 -13.46 5.69 -1.86
CA VAL A 130 -12.77 6.91 -1.48
C VAL A 130 -12.44 7.73 -2.73
N SER A 131 -12.05 9.00 -2.59
CA SER A 131 -11.43 9.75 -3.68
C SER A 131 -9.91 9.67 -3.59
N MET A 132 -9.18 9.87 -4.70
CA MET A 132 -7.71 9.85 -4.67
C MET A 132 -7.14 10.91 -3.71
N THR A 133 -7.76 12.10 -3.67
CA THR A 133 -7.39 13.18 -2.76
C THR A 133 -7.63 12.79 -1.29
N GLU A 134 -8.76 12.13 -1.00
CA GLU A 134 -9.05 11.66 0.35
C GLU A 134 -8.15 10.51 0.79
N GLU A 135 -7.85 9.55 -0.08
CA GLU A 135 -6.88 8.49 0.18
C GLU A 135 -5.49 9.06 0.42
N SER A 136 -5.04 9.97 -0.46
CA SER A 136 -3.77 10.69 -0.31
C SER A 136 -3.69 11.38 1.05
N ARG A 137 -4.74 12.12 1.42
CA ARG A 137 -4.82 12.80 2.72
C ARG A 137 -4.76 11.81 3.87
N LEU A 138 -5.55 10.75 3.86
CA LEU A 138 -5.68 9.83 5.00
C LEU A 138 -4.48 8.90 5.17
N LEU A 139 -3.91 8.40 4.07
CA LEU A 139 -2.71 7.56 4.11
C LEU A 139 -1.41 8.38 4.21
N GLY A 140 -1.49 9.69 4.00
CA GLY A 140 -0.35 10.60 4.05
C GLY A 140 0.58 10.48 2.85
N TYR A 141 0.10 9.97 1.70
CA TYR A 141 0.88 9.82 0.49
C TYR A 141 0.72 11.01 -0.45
N PRO A 142 1.71 11.35 -1.29
CA PRO A 142 1.52 12.39 -2.31
C PRO A 142 0.39 12.03 -3.27
N GLU A 143 -0.52 12.97 -3.54
CA GLU A 143 -1.67 12.71 -4.42
C GLU A 143 -1.25 12.26 -5.81
N CYS A 144 -0.16 12.80 -6.36
CA CYS A 144 0.37 12.37 -7.64
C CYS A 144 0.85 10.90 -7.63
N CYS A 145 1.33 10.38 -6.51
CA CYS A 145 1.73 8.98 -6.35
C CYS A 145 0.52 8.08 -6.19
N VAL A 146 -0.53 8.53 -5.48
CA VAL A 146 -1.83 7.83 -5.42
C VAL A 146 -2.44 7.74 -6.82
N ARG A 147 -2.45 8.83 -7.58
CA ARG A 147 -2.90 8.82 -8.98
C ARG A 147 -2.08 7.86 -9.83
N GLY A 148 -0.75 7.90 -9.71
CA GLY A 148 0.14 6.96 -10.41
C GLY A 148 -0.13 5.49 -10.05
N HIS A 149 -0.54 5.18 -8.81
CA HIS A 149 -0.98 3.84 -8.44
C HIS A 149 -2.21 3.39 -9.23
N TYR A 150 -3.24 4.24 -9.29
CA TYR A 150 -4.46 3.91 -10.01
C TYR A 150 -4.30 3.93 -11.53
N ASP A 151 -3.44 4.80 -12.08
CA ASP A 151 -3.09 4.79 -13.51
C ASP A 151 -2.42 3.45 -13.89
N ARG A 152 -1.55 2.90 -13.03
CA ARG A 152 -0.95 1.57 -13.25
C ARG A 152 -2.00 0.46 -13.16
N ALA A 153 -2.90 0.52 -12.17
CA ALA A 153 -3.97 -0.46 -12.02
C ALA A 153 -4.90 -0.47 -13.25
N ASP A 154 -5.32 0.71 -13.72
CA ASP A 154 -6.13 0.86 -14.93
C ASP A 154 -5.44 0.26 -16.17
N ARG A 155 -4.14 0.50 -16.35
CA ARG A 155 -3.34 -0.08 -17.44
C ARG A 155 -3.25 -1.60 -17.35
N TYR A 156 -3.04 -2.14 -16.15
CA TYR A 156 -3.04 -3.58 -15.92
C TYR A 156 -4.38 -4.21 -16.33
N HIS A 157 -5.49 -3.61 -15.92
CA HIS A 157 -6.82 -4.10 -16.24
C HIS A 157 -7.15 -3.96 -17.73
N LYS A 158 -6.73 -2.88 -18.39
CA LYS A 158 -6.85 -2.70 -19.85
C LYS A 158 -6.09 -3.76 -20.63
N ALA A 159 -4.84 -4.03 -20.26
CA ALA A 159 -4.05 -5.08 -20.91
C ALA A 159 -4.66 -6.47 -20.69
N THR A 160 -5.02 -6.78 -19.45
CA THR A 160 -5.67 -8.05 -19.08
C THR A 160 -6.94 -8.28 -19.87
N LEU A 161 -7.83 -7.28 -19.93
CA LEU A 161 -9.08 -7.40 -20.68
C LEU A 161 -8.84 -7.54 -22.19
N SER A 162 -7.85 -6.83 -22.76
CA SER A 162 -7.47 -7.01 -24.16
C SER A 162 -7.02 -8.44 -24.46
N MET A 163 -6.18 -9.02 -23.59
CA MET A 163 -5.71 -10.40 -23.73
C MET A 163 -6.87 -11.39 -23.64
N LEU A 164 -7.80 -11.19 -22.70
CA LEU A 164 -9.02 -12.00 -22.58
C LEU A 164 -9.88 -11.89 -23.84
N MET A 165 -10.08 -10.69 -24.39
CA MET A 165 -10.88 -10.49 -25.60
C MET A 165 -10.26 -11.18 -26.82
N ARG A 166 -8.93 -11.17 -26.93
CA ARG A 166 -8.19 -11.83 -28.00
C ARG A 166 -8.25 -13.35 -27.88
N LEU A 167 -7.98 -13.90 -26.68
CA LEU A 167 -7.95 -15.35 -26.44
C LEU A 167 -9.35 -15.96 -26.40
N GLY A 168 -10.30 -15.22 -25.82
CA GLY A 168 -11.68 -15.65 -25.62
C GLY A 168 -12.60 -15.36 -26.80
N GLY A 169 -12.11 -14.74 -27.88
CA GLY A 169 -12.93 -14.38 -29.04
C GLY A 169 -14.10 -13.43 -28.71
N ARG A 170 -13.99 -12.67 -27.62
CA ARG A 170 -15.05 -11.83 -27.02
C ARG A 170 -16.28 -12.60 -26.50
N ASP A 171 -16.20 -13.91 -26.39
CA ASP A 171 -17.19 -14.71 -25.67
C ASP A 171 -17.03 -14.46 -24.16
N GLN A 172 -18.04 -13.86 -23.54
CA GLN A 172 -17.96 -13.48 -22.12
C GLN A 172 -17.82 -14.69 -21.20
N GLU A 173 -18.52 -15.79 -21.47
CA GLU A 173 -18.45 -16.98 -20.62
C GLU A 173 -17.07 -17.61 -20.73
N PHE A 174 -16.53 -17.68 -21.94
CA PHE A 174 -15.19 -18.22 -22.15
C PHE A 174 -14.09 -17.31 -21.57
N MET A 175 -14.22 -15.99 -21.70
CA MET A 175 -13.31 -15.03 -21.05
C MET A 175 -13.31 -15.15 -19.52
N ARG A 176 -14.48 -15.35 -18.90
CA ARG A 176 -14.56 -15.62 -17.45
C ARG A 176 -13.86 -16.92 -17.10
N ALA A 177 -14.10 -18.00 -17.85
CA ALA A 177 -13.45 -19.28 -17.63
C ALA A 177 -11.92 -19.20 -17.77
N LEU A 178 -11.40 -18.42 -18.72
CA LEU A 178 -9.95 -18.16 -18.84
C LEU A 178 -9.39 -17.43 -17.62
N LEU A 179 -10.11 -16.43 -17.12
CA LEU A 179 -9.70 -15.63 -15.97
C LEU A 179 -9.75 -16.42 -14.66
N GLU A 180 -10.83 -17.18 -14.43
CA GLU A 180 -11.02 -18.05 -13.26
C GLU A 180 -10.10 -19.27 -13.28
N GLY A 181 -9.83 -19.82 -14.47
CA GLY A 181 -8.98 -21.00 -14.66
C GLY A 181 -7.48 -20.73 -14.58
N GLY A 182 -7.07 -19.48 -14.33
CA GLY A 182 -5.65 -19.11 -14.22
C GLY A 182 -4.87 -19.32 -15.51
N ALA A 183 -5.50 -19.09 -16.67
CA ALA A 183 -4.85 -19.28 -17.95
C ALA A 183 -3.57 -18.41 -18.05
N ALA A 184 -2.49 -19.00 -18.55
CA ALA A 184 -1.27 -18.27 -18.83
C ALA A 184 -1.51 -17.27 -19.96
N MET A 185 -1.69 -16.00 -19.62
CA MET A 185 -1.87 -14.91 -20.56
C MET A 185 -0.55 -14.16 -20.73
N SER A 186 -0.17 -13.89 -21.98
CA SER A 186 0.98 -13.05 -22.30
C SER A 186 0.60 -11.97 -23.28
N PRO A 187 1.08 -10.72 -23.08
CA PRO A 187 0.80 -9.63 -23.99
C PRO A 187 1.44 -9.91 -25.35
N GLN A 188 0.70 -9.66 -26.44
CA GLN A 188 1.17 -9.90 -27.81
C GLN A 188 1.02 -8.68 -28.72
N THR A 189 0.02 -7.84 -28.49
CA THR A 189 -0.16 -6.62 -29.27
C THR A 189 0.69 -5.49 -28.70
N GLU A 190 1.07 -4.51 -29.53
CA GLU A 190 1.80 -3.32 -29.06
C GLU A 190 1.08 -2.62 -27.91
N SER A 191 -0.25 -2.55 -27.96
CA SER A 191 -1.06 -1.94 -26.90
C SER A 191 -1.07 -2.77 -25.61
N GLU A 192 -1.12 -4.10 -25.70
CA GLU A 192 -1.04 -4.99 -24.52
C GLU A 192 0.33 -4.87 -23.85
N ILE A 193 1.41 -4.88 -24.65
CA ILE A 193 2.79 -4.77 -24.17
C ILE A 193 2.98 -3.43 -23.48
N ALA A 194 2.67 -2.32 -24.15
CA ALA A 194 2.87 -0.97 -23.61
C ALA A 194 2.07 -0.74 -22.30
N ASN A 195 0.84 -1.28 -22.21
CA ASN A 195 0.06 -1.18 -20.98
C ASN A 195 0.63 -2.03 -19.85
N MET A 196 1.08 -3.27 -20.12
CA MET A 196 1.70 -4.11 -19.10
C MET A 196 3.02 -3.54 -18.61
N GLU A 197 3.89 -3.08 -19.51
CA GLU A 197 5.15 -2.42 -19.16
C GLU A 197 4.89 -1.21 -18.25
N SER A 198 3.96 -0.35 -18.64
CA SER A 198 3.59 0.83 -17.85
C SER A 198 2.96 0.46 -16.50
N ALA A 199 2.16 -0.60 -16.44
CA ALA A 199 1.53 -1.07 -15.19
C ALA A 199 2.55 -1.64 -14.20
N LEU A 200 3.61 -2.26 -14.72
CA LEU A 200 4.67 -2.91 -13.95
C LEU A 200 5.89 -2.01 -13.70
N ASP A 201 5.91 -0.79 -14.25
CA ASP A 201 6.91 0.24 -13.96
C ASP A 201 6.74 0.81 -12.54
N ILE A 202 7.20 0.04 -11.55
CA ILE A 202 7.04 0.31 -10.12
C ILE A 202 8.35 0.85 -9.56
N HIS A 203 8.26 2.04 -8.96
CA HIS A 203 9.39 2.72 -8.31
C HIS A 203 9.07 2.91 -6.82
N PRO A 204 9.48 1.99 -5.93
CA PRO A 204 9.21 2.12 -4.50
C PRO A 204 9.87 3.37 -3.92
N ALA A 205 9.16 4.10 -3.07
CA ALA A 205 9.74 5.22 -2.36
C ALA A 205 10.77 4.72 -1.33
N ARG A 206 11.86 5.47 -1.16
CA ARG A 206 12.82 5.17 -0.10
C ARG A 206 12.19 5.44 1.26
N TYR A 207 12.41 4.53 2.20
CA TYR A 207 11.95 4.63 3.59
C TYR A 207 10.43 4.72 3.76
N GLY A 208 9.63 4.38 2.73
CA GLY A 208 8.17 4.54 2.77
C GLY A 208 7.45 3.39 2.07
N SER A 209 6.17 3.22 2.37
CA SER A 209 5.32 2.13 1.88
C SER A 209 4.51 2.47 0.61
N TRP A 210 4.88 3.54 -0.12
CA TRP A 210 4.20 3.94 -1.36
C TRP A 210 5.10 3.78 -2.59
N ASN A 211 4.47 3.66 -3.75
CA ASN A 211 5.14 3.63 -5.04
C ASN A 211 5.08 5.01 -5.70
N MET A 212 6.23 5.53 -6.09
CA MET A 212 6.35 6.81 -6.77
C MET A 212 5.65 6.78 -8.13
N CYS A 213 5.10 7.93 -8.56
CA CYS A 213 4.77 8.13 -9.96
C CYS A 213 6.04 8.45 -10.77
N THR A 214 5.95 8.39 -12.10
CA THR A 214 7.08 8.64 -13.01
C THR A 214 7.77 9.98 -12.74
N ASN A 215 7.00 11.04 -12.46
CA ASN A 215 7.60 12.33 -12.15
C ASN A 215 8.39 12.29 -10.83
N CYS A 216 7.81 11.70 -9.78
CA CYS A 216 8.48 11.60 -8.48
C CYS A 216 9.71 10.67 -8.49
N SER A 217 9.74 9.63 -9.34
CA SER A 217 10.92 8.77 -9.47
C SER A 217 12.08 9.43 -10.22
N GLN A 218 11.80 10.50 -10.98
CA GLN A 218 12.80 11.22 -11.80
C GLN A 218 13.27 12.54 -11.19
N THR A 219 12.70 12.97 -10.04
CA THR A 219 13.00 14.28 -9.43
C THR A 219 13.36 14.16 -7.95
N ASP A 220 14.52 14.71 -7.56
CA ASP A 220 15.00 14.66 -6.17
C ASP A 220 14.33 15.69 -5.23
N GLY A 221 13.54 16.62 -5.75
CA GLY A 221 12.85 17.68 -4.99
C GLY A 221 11.33 17.61 -4.97
N GLY A 222 10.75 16.47 -5.36
CA GLY A 222 9.30 16.31 -5.46
C GLY A 222 8.59 16.02 -4.12
N PRO A 223 7.24 15.92 -4.15
CA PRO A 223 6.46 15.57 -2.98
C PRO A 223 6.89 14.24 -2.32
N SER A 224 7.25 13.24 -3.14
CA SER A 224 7.71 11.95 -2.64
C SER A 224 9.06 12.04 -1.93
N SER A 225 10.04 12.76 -2.49
CA SER A 225 11.35 12.89 -1.84
C SER A 225 11.27 13.70 -0.55
N THR A 226 10.38 14.69 -0.50
CA THR A 226 10.08 15.46 0.71
C THR A 226 9.51 14.56 1.81
N LEU A 227 8.57 13.67 1.48
CA LEU A 227 8.02 12.71 2.45
C LEU A 227 9.06 11.67 2.87
N SER A 228 9.81 11.10 1.92
CA SER A 228 10.92 10.17 2.21
C SER A 228 11.96 10.79 3.15
N ALA A 229 12.25 12.09 3.02
CA ALA A 229 13.18 12.78 3.93
C ALA A 229 12.62 12.89 5.36
N GLN A 230 11.32 13.11 5.53
CA GLN A 230 10.69 13.11 6.86
C GLN A 230 10.77 11.73 7.52
N TYR A 231 10.46 10.67 6.76
CA TYR A 231 10.59 9.29 7.19
C TYR A 231 12.04 8.92 7.54
N TYR A 232 13.00 9.32 6.71
CA TYR A 232 14.42 9.13 6.99
C TYR A 232 14.85 9.81 8.29
N ASN A 233 14.46 11.08 8.49
CA ASN A 233 14.80 11.83 9.70
C ASN A 233 14.19 11.19 10.95
N LEU A 234 12.95 10.67 10.86
CA LEU A 234 12.36 9.87 11.93
C LEU A 234 13.19 8.61 12.19
N ALA A 235 13.50 7.84 11.15
CA ALA A 235 14.27 6.60 11.31
C ALA A 235 15.63 6.86 11.96
N VAL A 236 16.35 7.91 11.56
CA VAL A 236 17.63 8.33 12.16
C VAL A 236 17.45 8.76 13.61
N ARG A 237 16.37 9.49 13.94
CA ARG A 237 16.03 9.83 15.32
C ARG A 237 15.77 8.59 16.16
N ILE A 238 15.18 7.53 15.62
CA ILE A 238 14.85 6.32 16.39
C ILE A 238 16.05 5.38 16.56
N ASP A 239 16.75 5.06 15.48
CA ASP A 239 17.90 4.17 15.48
C ASP A 239 18.72 4.38 14.19
N PRO A 240 19.82 5.15 14.23
CA PRO A 240 20.68 5.41 13.08
C PRO A 240 21.27 4.15 12.42
N GLU A 241 21.54 3.10 13.20
CA GLU A 241 22.12 1.86 12.68
C GLU A 241 21.09 1.04 11.91
N TRP A 242 19.84 1.05 12.38
CA TRP A 242 18.72 0.39 11.70
C TRP A 242 18.41 0.98 10.32
N VAL A 243 18.54 2.31 10.16
CA VAL A 243 18.23 3.01 8.89
C VAL A 243 19.01 2.44 7.71
N ALA A 244 20.26 2.04 7.92
CA ALA A 244 21.11 1.46 6.88
C ALA A 244 20.57 0.12 6.35
N GLY A 245 19.75 -0.59 7.13
CA GLY A 245 19.16 -1.88 6.79
C GLY A 245 17.81 -1.83 6.06
N ILE A 246 17.10 -0.70 6.08
CA ILE A 246 15.74 -0.57 5.50
C ILE A 246 15.78 -0.34 3.98
N THR A 247 16.92 0.10 3.44
CA THR A 247 17.06 0.50 2.02
C THR A 247 17.47 -0.61 1.06
N SER A 248 17.84 -1.79 1.54
CA SER A 248 18.50 -2.83 0.73
C SER A 248 17.57 -3.58 -0.24
N SER A 249 16.27 -3.28 -0.28
CA SER A 249 15.30 -3.90 -1.21
C SER A 249 14.98 -3.08 -2.46
N VAL A 250 15.46 -1.83 -2.57
CA VAL A 250 15.38 -1.09 -3.83
C VAL A 250 16.70 -1.34 -4.57
N GLY A 251 16.65 -2.16 -5.62
CA GLY A 251 17.80 -2.39 -6.49
C GLY A 251 18.47 -1.08 -6.93
N PRO A 252 19.75 -1.10 -7.33
CA PRO A 252 20.43 0.10 -7.76
C PRO A 252 19.63 0.77 -8.88
N PRO A 253 19.64 2.12 -8.97
CA PRO A 253 19.02 2.80 -10.11
C PRO A 253 19.58 2.21 -11.41
N PRO A 254 18.76 2.06 -12.47
CA PRO A 254 19.27 1.63 -13.76
C PRO A 254 20.43 2.56 -14.16
N ARG A 255 21.56 1.95 -14.50
CA ARG A 255 22.73 2.64 -15.04
C ARG A 255 22.47 3.16 -16.45
#